data_AF-A0A840RPE7-F1
#
_entry.id   AF-A0A840RPE7-F1
#
_cell.length_a   1.000
_cell.length_b   1.000
_cell.length_c   1.000
_cell.angle_alpha   90.00
_cell.angle_beta   90.00
_cell.angle_gamma   90.00
#
_symmetry.space_group_name_H-M   'P 1'
#
loop_
_entity.id
_entity.type
_entity.pdbx_description
1 polymer ?
#
loop_
_entity_poly.entity_id
_entity_poly.type
_entity_poly.pdbx_seq_one_letter_code
_entity_poly.pdbx_strand_id
1 'polypeptide(L)'
;MTGTASAQDGIKVADDINITSDSKQVSKVSAGQEDTAQSVSPANAPPENAQSAKDPVQPSAQAVDNLMRDPNSVFDSSIPAAEFIARHPPGSVTSVTEADAVLTDVTKARTEVELRNLNEQRVCYKKFFTTYCLNAAKEQRRLALKQIRPLEVEANAFKRRATADDRDKALAEQQAKTEASAPKVQQDQKDKELSNANKVKEGAAKNAAVQSNTKLHAGEAEKRVSDNANKLQSIKQAEAARASERAANRAAFIKKGQDAAARQKVVAAKKAEKARQLAAKKAASAPVVTPLPKTVIVPSPSPSTPSGTTSVPAAQP
;
A
#
# COMPACT_ATOMS: atom_id res chain seq x y z
N MET A 1 -42.03 54.62 -15.95
CA MET A 1 -42.63 53.95 -14.77
C MET A 1 -43.44 52.79 -15.34
N THR A 2 -42.88 51.57 -15.35
CA THR A 2 -43.08 50.51 -14.33
C THR A 2 -44.53 49.99 -14.32
N GLY A 3 -44.81 48.71 -14.60
CA GLY A 3 -43.87 47.61 -14.86
C GLY A 3 -44.54 46.33 -15.39
N THR A 4 -43.71 45.30 -15.58
CA THR A 4 -44.01 43.99 -16.19
C THR A 4 -44.63 42.99 -15.21
N ALA A 5 -45.50 42.11 -15.72
CA ALA A 5 -45.80 40.82 -15.10
C ALA A 5 -45.92 39.75 -16.21
N SER A 6 -44.95 38.85 -16.29
CA SER A 6 -44.96 37.69 -17.21
C SER A 6 -45.09 36.40 -16.41
N ALA A 7 -45.71 35.39 -17.04
CA ALA A 7 -45.95 34.07 -16.46
C ALA A 7 -44.67 33.28 -16.16
N GLN A 8 -44.79 32.29 -15.27
CA GLN A 8 -43.85 31.18 -15.16
C GLN A 8 -44.63 29.87 -15.13
N ASP A 9 -44.44 29.07 -16.18
CA ASP A 9 -44.92 27.70 -16.29
C ASP A 9 -44.09 26.75 -15.41
N GLY A 10 -44.76 25.78 -14.79
CA GLY A 10 -44.11 24.72 -14.03
C GLY A 10 -43.76 23.52 -14.92
N ILE A 11 -42.47 23.18 -15.01
CA ILE A 11 -42.00 21.94 -15.66
C ILE A 11 -41.36 21.04 -14.61
N LYS A 12 -41.88 19.81 -14.51
CA LYS A 12 -41.26 18.70 -13.77
C LYS A 12 -40.12 18.12 -14.59
N VAL A 13 -38.98 17.87 -13.95
CA VAL A 13 -38.06 16.79 -14.33
C VAL A 13 -37.64 16.09 -13.04
N ALA A 14 -37.76 14.77 -13.03
CA ALA A 14 -37.12 13.90 -12.05
C ALA A 14 -35.98 13.19 -12.77
N ASP A 15 -34.84 13.01 -12.11
CA ASP A 15 -33.81 12.07 -12.53
C ASP A 15 -33.06 11.52 -11.31
N ASP A 16 -32.77 10.22 -11.35
CA ASP A 16 -32.19 9.45 -10.27
C ASP A 16 -30.68 9.65 -10.14
N ILE A 17 -30.16 9.68 -8.91
CA ILE A 17 -28.73 9.47 -8.64
C ILE A 17 -28.55 8.28 -7.71
N ASN A 18 -28.19 7.16 -8.33
CA ASN A 18 -27.83 5.90 -7.69
C ASN A 18 -26.39 5.97 -7.16
N ILE A 19 -26.19 5.86 -5.84
CA ILE A 19 -24.86 5.77 -5.22
C ILE A 19 -24.63 4.34 -4.73
N THR A 20 -23.95 3.56 -5.57
CA THR A 20 -23.44 2.23 -5.21
C THR A 20 -22.42 2.31 -4.07
N SER A 21 -22.69 1.60 -2.98
CA SER A 21 -21.77 1.47 -1.85
C SER A 21 -20.86 0.26 -2.04
N ASP A 22 -19.57 0.49 -2.22
CA ASP A 22 -18.54 -0.54 -2.10
C ASP A 22 -17.46 -0.07 -1.10
N SER A 23 -17.27 -0.84 -0.03
CA SER A 23 -16.28 -0.53 1.01
C SER A 23 -15.85 -1.82 1.69
N LYS A 24 -14.68 -2.29 1.26
CA LYS A 24 -14.06 -3.55 1.69
C LYS A 24 -12.62 -3.32 2.11
N GLN A 25 -12.39 -2.96 3.37
CA GLN A 25 -11.14 -3.18 4.11
C GLN A 25 -11.46 -3.53 5.57
N VAL A 26 -11.26 -4.79 5.99
CA VAL A 26 -10.01 -5.37 6.51
C VAL A 26 -9.75 -4.97 7.97
N SER A 27 -10.04 -5.93 8.85
CA SER A 27 -9.79 -5.87 10.28
C SER A 27 -8.44 -6.52 10.62
N LYS A 28 -7.62 -5.87 11.45
CA LYS A 28 -6.86 -6.50 12.56
C LYS A 28 -6.08 -5.46 13.36
N VAL A 29 -6.38 -5.37 14.66
CA VAL A 29 -5.56 -4.68 15.67
C VAL A 29 -5.44 -5.61 16.88
N SER A 30 -4.21 -5.76 17.38
CA SER A 30 -3.83 -6.33 18.67
C SER A 30 -2.47 -5.68 18.98
N ALA A 31 -2.20 -4.97 20.08
CA ALA A 31 -2.35 -5.33 21.50
C ALA A 31 -1.59 -6.64 21.80
N GLY A 32 -0.56 -6.69 22.64
CA GLY A 32 0.16 -5.65 23.40
C GLY A 32 1.17 -6.31 24.36
N GLN A 33 1.91 -5.53 25.16
CA GLN A 33 2.72 -5.98 26.33
C GLN A 33 3.94 -6.89 26.03
N GLU A 34 5.03 -6.96 26.82
CA GLU A 34 5.65 -6.04 27.80
C GLU A 34 7.12 -6.49 28.06
N ASP A 35 7.80 -5.78 28.97
CA ASP A 35 8.80 -6.29 29.92
C ASP A 35 10.34 -6.27 29.71
N THR A 36 10.94 -5.29 30.41
CA THR A 36 12.06 -5.31 31.40
C THR A 36 13.54 -5.67 31.12
N ALA A 37 14.39 -4.82 31.75
CA ALA A 37 15.73 -5.08 32.33
C ALA A 37 16.95 -5.24 31.36
N GLN A 38 18.20 -4.88 31.69
CA GLN A 38 18.82 -4.41 32.96
C GLN A 38 20.14 -3.60 32.72
N SER A 39 20.69 -3.02 33.81
CA SER A 39 22.04 -2.42 34.12
C SER A 39 23.27 -2.71 33.22
N VAL A 40 24.40 -1.97 33.23
CA VAL A 40 25.23 -1.49 34.38
C VAL A 40 26.18 -0.30 34.03
N SER A 41 26.63 0.46 35.04
CA SER A 41 27.77 1.44 35.02
C SER A 41 29.14 0.74 35.31
N PRO A 42 30.35 1.38 35.46
CA PRO A 42 30.65 2.51 36.38
C PRO A 42 31.81 3.52 36.05
N ALA A 43 31.82 4.62 36.83
CA ALA A 43 32.92 5.43 37.41
C ALA A 43 34.31 5.65 36.72
N ASN A 44 34.76 6.92 36.66
CA ASN A 44 35.98 7.40 37.36
C ASN A 44 36.14 8.94 37.43
N ALA A 45 36.94 9.43 38.40
CA ALA A 45 37.28 10.84 38.70
C ALA A 45 38.59 10.89 39.56
N PRO A 46 39.11 12.03 40.07
CA PRO A 46 39.34 13.40 39.54
C PRO A 46 40.90 13.65 39.43
N PRO A 47 41.58 14.83 39.67
CA PRO A 47 41.44 15.81 40.78
C PRO A 47 41.59 17.34 40.46
N GLU A 48 41.26 18.16 41.48
CA GLU A 48 41.84 19.47 41.91
C GLU A 48 42.22 20.60 40.91
N ASN A 49 41.73 21.82 41.16
CA ASN A 49 42.44 22.82 41.98
C ASN A 49 41.50 23.95 42.47
N ALA A 50 41.89 24.71 43.48
CA ALA A 50 41.05 25.68 44.22
C ALA A 50 41.51 27.14 44.07
N GLN A 51 40.63 28.11 44.36
CA GLN A 51 40.77 29.08 45.48
C GLN A 51 39.84 30.31 45.39
N SER A 52 39.48 30.82 46.58
CA SER A 52 39.16 32.22 46.92
C SER A 52 37.97 32.95 46.28
N ALA A 53 36.89 33.06 47.05
CA ALA A 53 36.35 34.37 47.45
C ALA A 53 35.69 34.27 48.84
N LYS A 54 35.96 35.25 49.72
CA LYS A 54 35.23 35.45 50.99
C LYS A 54 34.11 36.46 50.72
N ASP A 55 32.95 36.29 51.34
CA ASP A 55 32.33 37.32 52.20
C ASP A 55 31.03 36.80 52.87
N PRO A 56 30.70 37.22 54.10
CA PRO A 56 29.53 36.73 54.83
C PRO A 56 28.28 37.58 54.59
N VAL A 57 27.29 37.04 53.88
CA VAL A 57 25.95 37.64 53.79
C VAL A 57 25.13 37.24 55.02
N GLN A 58 24.83 38.21 55.88
CA GLN A 58 23.76 38.07 56.87
C GLN A 58 22.39 38.11 56.15
N PRO A 59 21.51 37.11 56.31
CA PRO A 59 20.12 37.27 55.94
C PRO A 59 19.43 38.19 56.96
N SER A 60 18.88 39.30 56.49
CA SER A 60 18.14 40.26 57.32
C SER A 60 16.85 39.65 57.87
N ALA A 61 16.60 39.88 59.16
CA ALA A 61 15.53 39.25 59.91
C ALA A 61 14.14 39.87 59.64
N GLN A 62 13.58 39.62 58.45
CA GLN A 62 12.17 39.96 58.11
C GLN A 62 11.37 38.81 57.47
N ALA A 63 11.92 37.58 57.43
CA ALA A 63 11.24 36.42 56.83
C ALA A 63 10.59 35.45 57.84
N VAL A 64 10.70 35.69 59.15
CA VAL A 64 10.22 34.78 60.20
C VAL A 64 8.82 35.09 60.75
N ASP A 65 8.23 36.24 60.37
CA ASP A 65 6.94 36.71 60.88
C ASP A 65 5.74 36.14 60.08
N ASN A 66 5.77 34.82 59.86
CA ASN A 66 4.74 34.06 59.15
C ASN A 66 4.44 32.70 59.83
N LEU A 67 4.75 32.60 61.13
CA LEU A 67 4.60 31.38 61.94
C LEU A 67 3.21 31.23 62.59
N MET A 68 2.32 32.21 62.45
CA MET A 68 0.86 32.03 62.54
C MET A 68 0.27 31.72 61.16
N ARG A 69 0.92 30.83 60.42
CA ARG A 69 0.36 30.25 59.19
C ARG A 69 -0.73 29.25 59.54
N ASP A 70 -1.93 29.48 59.02
CA ASP A 70 -3.03 28.52 59.11
C ASP A 70 -2.56 27.12 58.68
N PRO A 71 -2.91 26.03 59.40
CA PRO A 71 -2.54 24.66 59.02
C PRO A 71 -3.22 24.19 57.70
N ASN A 72 -4.04 25.04 57.07
CA ASN A 72 -4.56 24.83 55.72
C ASN A 72 -3.72 25.49 54.61
N SER A 73 -2.76 26.39 54.90
CA SER A 73 -1.97 27.10 53.88
C SER A 73 -0.92 26.24 53.16
N VAL A 74 -0.73 24.99 53.60
CA VAL A 74 0.21 24.03 52.99
C VAL A 74 -0.42 23.32 51.77
N PHE A 75 -1.73 23.47 51.58
CA PHE A 75 -2.52 22.86 50.49
C PHE A 75 -2.94 23.88 49.44
N ASP A 76 -2.07 24.83 49.11
CA ASP A 76 -2.32 25.77 48.02
C ASP A 76 -2.03 25.10 46.66
N SER A 77 -3.09 24.64 45.99
CA SER A 77 -3.01 24.03 44.65
C SER A 77 -2.61 25.02 43.56
N SER A 78 -2.49 26.33 43.84
CA SER A 78 -1.97 27.32 42.90
C SER A 78 -0.44 27.31 42.78
N ILE A 79 0.29 26.75 43.76
CA ILE A 79 1.77 26.64 43.73
C ILE A 79 2.33 26.08 42.40
N PRO A 80 1.88 24.93 41.85
CA PRO A 80 2.40 24.42 40.57
C PRO A 80 2.07 25.31 39.37
N ALA A 81 0.94 26.03 39.41
CA ALA A 81 0.58 26.99 38.37
C ALA A 81 1.43 28.28 38.47
N ALA A 82 1.73 28.74 39.69
CA ALA A 82 2.64 29.86 39.94
C ALA A 82 4.09 29.52 39.53
N GLU A 83 4.58 28.32 39.82
CA GLU A 83 5.89 27.84 39.38
C GLU A 83 5.96 27.72 37.85
N PHE A 84 4.91 27.20 37.22
CA PHE A 84 4.81 27.16 35.75
C PHE A 84 4.86 28.56 35.12
N ILE A 85 4.14 29.54 35.68
CA ILE A 85 4.21 30.95 35.23
C ILE A 85 5.60 31.56 35.48
N ALA A 86 6.26 31.23 36.59
CA ALA A 86 7.60 31.71 36.88
C ALA A 86 8.66 31.16 35.89
N ARG A 87 8.45 29.95 35.36
CA ARG A 87 9.27 29.37 34.28
C ARG A 87 8.91 29.92 32.90
N HIS A 88 7.64 30.20 32.66
CA HIS A 88 7.10 30.67 31.37
C HIS A 88 6.31 31.97 31.55
N PRO A 89 6.97 33.14 31.61
CA PRO A 89 6.28 34.41 31.78
C PRO A 89 5.43 34.75 30.53
N PRO A 90 4.28 35.44 30.67
CA PRO A 90 3.43 35.80 29.54
C PRO A 90 4.19 36.67 28.54
N GLY A 91 4.06 36.35 27.25
CA GLY A 91 4.84 36.97 26.17
C GLY A 91 6.19 36.29 25.88
N SER A 92 6.57 35.20 26.57
CA SER A 92 7.85 34.51 26.33
C SER A 92 7.84 33.60 25.09
N VAL A 93 6.72 33.41 24.41
CA VAL A 93 6.63 32.52 23.25
C VAL A 93 7.09 33.25 21.98
N THR A 94 8.37 33.13 21.64
CA THR A 94 8.97 33.81 20.47
C THR A 94 9.22 32.90 19.28
N SER A 95 9.26 31.58 19.50
CA SER A 95 9.53 30.56 18.48
C SER A 95 8.57 29.37 18.55
N VAL A 96 8.46 28.61 17.46
CA VAL A 96 7.61 27.40 17.41
C VAL A 96 8.13 26.34 18.38
N THR A 97 9.45 26.22 18.52
CA THR A 97 10.12 25.31 19.47
C THR A 97 9.82 25.65 20.93
N GLU A 98 9.79 26.94 21.28
CA GLU A 98 9.35 27.38 22.61
C GLU A 98 7.86 27.13 22.81
N ALA A 99 7.02 27.40 21.80
CA ALA A 99 5.59 27.13 21.88
C ALA A 99 5.31 25.64 22.13
N ASP A 100 6.05 24.74 21.49
CA ASP A 100 5.97 23.30 21.73
C ASP A 100 6.47 22.92 23.13
N ALA A 101 7.61 23.45 23.58
CA ALA A 101 8.10 23.23 24.94
C ALA A 101 7.08 23.67 25.99
N VAL A 102 6.52 24.88 25.86
CA VAL A 102 5.45 25.42 26.72
C VAL A 102 4.24 24.49 26.73
N LEU A 103 3.79 23.98 25.57
CA LEU A 103 2.67 23.05 25.52
C LEU A 103 2.97 21.71 26.21
N THR A 104 4.20 21.20 26.15
CA THR A 104 4.58 20.00 26.94
C THR A 104 4.69 20.27 28.43
N ASP A 105 4.99 21.51 28.85
CA ASP A 105 5.00 21.88 30.26
C ASP A 105 3.58 22.19 30.79
N VAL A 106 2.68 22.72 29.95
CA VAL A 106 1.25 22.86 30.25
C VAL A 106 0.61 21.50 30.57
N THR A 107 0.94 20.45 29.82
CA THR A 107 0.38 19.11 30.08
C THR A 107 0.90 18.51 31.39
N LYS A 108 2.19 18.69 31.71
CA LYS A 108 2.76 18.31 33.03
C LYS A 108 2.13 19.11 34.18
N ALA A 109 2.05 20.43 34.06
CA ALA A 109 1.45 21.30 35.09
C ALA A 109 -0.03 20.95 35.33
N ARG A 110 -0.76 20.56 34.27
CA ARG A 110 -2.14 20.04 34.41
C ARG A 110 -2.20 18.73 35.18
N THR A 111 -1.41 17.72 34.82
CA THR A 111 -1.44 16.43 35.52
C THR A 111 -1.01 16.58 36.97
N GLU A 112 -0.04 17.44 37.27
CA GLU A 112 0.37 17.79 38.64
C GLU A 112 -0.76 18.46 39.45
N VAL A 113 -1.45 19.46 38.88
CA VAL A 113 -2.62 20.10 39.50
C VAL A 113 -3.74 19.08 39.76
N GLU A 114 -3.97 18.14 38.84
CA GLU A 114 -4.98 17.10 39.01
C GLU A 114 -4.60 16.07 40.08
N LEU A 115 -3.35 15.62 40.11
CA LEU A 115 -2.81 14.74 41.15
C LEU A 115 -2.87 15.39 42.54
N ARG A 116 -2.53 16.69 42.66
CA ARG A 116 -2.68 17.45 43.91
C ARG A 116 -4.14 17.51 44.35
N ASN A 117 -5.07 17.91 43.47
CA ASN A 117 -6.50 17.91 43.78
C ASN A 117 -7.03 16.52 44.19
N LEU A 118 -6.56 15.42 43.58
CA LEU A 118 -6.95 14.07 44.00
C LEU A 118 -6.43 13.73 45.41
N ASN A 119 -5.21 14.15 45.74
CA ASN A 119 -4.66 13.98 47.09
C ASN A 119 -5.37 14.87 48.13
N GLU A 120 -5.70 16.12 47.78
CA GLU A 120 -6.52 17.00 48.62
C GLU A 120 -7.91 16.42 48.88
N GLN A 121 -8.57 15.86 47.85
CA GLN A 121 -9.86 15.17 48.04
C GLN A 121 -9.74 13.99 49.02
N ARG A 122 -8.69 13.16 48.90
CA ARG A 122 -8.39 12.07 49.87
C ARG A 122 -8.16 12.59 51.29
N VAL A 123 -7.59 13.78 51.46
CA VAL A 123 -7.43 14.44 52.77
C VAL A 123 -8.78 15.00 53.26
N CYS A 124 -9.59 15.60 52.39
CA CYS A 124 -10.89 16.17 52.73
C CYS A 124 -11.88 15.13 53.26
N TYR A 125 -11.87 13.90 52.73
CA TYR A 125 -12.71 12.80 53.25
C TYR A 125 -12.36 12.37 54.69
N LYS A 126 -11.21 12.80 55.23
CA LYS A 126 -10.82 12.56 56.63
C LYS A 126 -11.21 13.71 57.59
N LYS A 127 -11.75 14.82 57.08
CA LYS A 127 -12.16 15.99 57.89
C LYS A 127 -13.68 15.96 58.12
N PHE A 128 -14.15 16.44 59.28
CA PHE A 128 -15.59 16.53 59.59
C PHE A 128 -16.38 17.39 58.57
N PHE A 129 -15.80 18.50 58.13
CA PHE A 129 -16.41 19.39 57.12
C PHE A 129 -16.03 18.99 55.68
N THR A 130 -16.33 17.74 55.29
CA THR A 130 -16.00 17.17 53.98
C THR A 130 -16.45 18.07 52.82
N THR A 131 -17.72 18.50 52.80
CA THR A 131 -18.31 19.32 51.74
C THR A 131 -17.59 20.65 51.54
N TYR A 132 -17.28 21.36 52.62
CA TYR A 132 -16.56 22.63 52.55
C TYR A 132 -15.13 22.43 52.02
N CYS A 133 -14.43 21.41 52.53
CA CYS A 133 -13.08 21.08 52.08
C CYS A 133 -13.04 20.69 50.59
N LEU A 134 -13.98 19.85 50.14
CA LEU A 134 -14.08 19.45 48.73
C LEU A 134 -14.40 20.63 47.81
N ASN A 135 -15.21 21.59 48.27
CA ASN A 135 -15.48 22.81 47.51
C ASN A 135 -14.23 23.72 47.46
N ALA A 136 -13.49 23.87 48.56
CA ALA A 136 -12.22 24.60 48.56
C ALA A 136 -11.20 23.98 47.59
N ALA A 137 -10.99 22.66 47.62
CA ALA A 137 -10.09 21.97 46.68
C ALA A 137 -10.50 22.14 45.20
N LYS A 138 -11.82 22.09 44.90
CA LYS A 138 -12.34 22.37 43.55
C LYS A 138 -12.06 23.80 43.12
N GLU A 139 -12.26 24.78 44.00
CA GLU A 139 -11.99 26.19 43.70
C GLU A 139 -10.49 26.43 43.47
N GLN A 140 -9.60 25.81 44.25
CA GLN A 140 -8.15 25.90 44.03
C GLN A 140 -7.72 25.26 42.71
N ARG A 141 -8.23 24.06 42.37
CA ARG A 141 -8.02 23.47 41.03
C ARG A 141 -8.49 24.42 39.92
N ARG A 142 -9.65 25.08 40.09
CA ARG A 142 -10.18 26.04 39.10
C ARG A 142 -9.26 27.26 38.95
N LEU A 143 -8.71 27.79 40.05
CA LEU A 143 -7.78 28.93 40.03
C LEU A 143 -6.45 28.55 39.37
N ALA A 144 -5.86 27.41 39.72
CA ALA A 144 -4.62 26.91 39.11
C ALA A 144 -4.77 26.67 37.60
N LEU A 145 -5.86 26.04 37.16
CA LEU A 145 -6.13 25.85 35.72
C LEU A 145 -6.43 27.18 35.00
N LYS A 146 -7.05 28.15 35.67
CA LYS A 146 -7.26 29.51 35.14
C LYS A 146 -5.94 30.27 34.94
N GLN A 147 -4.93 30.01 35.77
CA GLN A 147 -3.58 30.57 35.65
C GLN A 147 -2.77 29.95 34.50
N ILE A 148 -2.88 28.63 34.27
CA ILE A 148 -2.17 27.92 33.19
C ILE A 148 -2.74 28.25 31.79
N ARG A 149 -4.07 28.42 31.68
CA ARG A 149 -4.77 28.53 30.39
C ARG A 149 -4.35 29.70 29.48
N PRO A 150 -4.03 30.92 29.96
CA PRO A 150 -3.55 32.01 29.10
C PRO A 150 -2.29 31.66 28.31
N LEU A 151 -1.30 31.03 28.95
CA LEU A 151 -0.04 30.62 28.33
C LEU A 151 -0.23 29.50 27.29
N GLU A 152 -1.15 28.57 27.55
CA GLU A 152 -1.57 27.58 26.54
C GLU A 152 -2.21 28.26 25.32
N VAL A 153 -3.07 29.26 25.54
CA VAL A 153 -3.73 29.99 24.45
C VAL A 153 -2.70 30.80 23.65
N GLU A 154 -1.73 31.44 24.31
CA GLU A 154 -0.61 32.14 23.68
C GLU A 154 0.23 31.21 22.80
N ALA A 155 0.70 30.09 23.34
CA ALA A 155 1.48 29.10 22.59
C ALA A 155 0.72 28.53 21.39
N ASN A 156 -0.58 28.21 21.54
CA ASN A 156 -1.42 27.77 20.43
C ASN A 156 -1.67 28.88 19.40
N ALA A 157 -1.85 30.13 19.82
CA ALA A 157 -2.00 31.27 18.92
C ALA A 157 -0.73 31.50 18.11
N PHE A 158 0.45 31.40 18.73
CA PHE A 158 1.74 31.46 18.04
C PHE A 158 1.85 30.36 16.97
N LYS A 159 1.57 29.10 17.31
CA LYS A 159 1.60 27.99 16.33
C LYS A 159 0.62 28.18 15.18
N ARG A 160 -0.60 28.68 15.45
CA ARG A 160 -1.61 29.00 14.41
C ARG A 160 -1.16 30.13 13.50
N ARG A 161 -0.44 31.12 14.04
CA ARG A 161 0.14 32.21 13.26
C ARG A 161 1.30 31.71 12.39
N ALA A 162 2.28 31.01 12.95
CA ALA A 162 3.40 30.45 12.20
C ALA A 162 2.92 29.55 11.04
N THR A 163 1.96 28.66 11.29
CA THR A 163 1.34 27.82 10.25
C THR A 163 0.42 28.56 9.27
N ALA A 164 0.06 29.82 9.53
CA ALA A 164 -0.52 30.71 8.52
C ALA A 164 0.58 31.38 7.70
N ASP A 165 1.56 32.00 8.35
CA ASP A 165 2.70 32.66 7.72
C ASP A 165 3.45 31.71 6.76
N ASP A 166 3.60 30.43 7.11
CA ASP A 166 4.23 29.41 6.25
C ASP A 166 3.37 28.98 5.06
N ARG A 167 2.03 28.97 5.21
CA ARG A 167 1.12 28.74 4.08
C ARG A 167 1.12 29.93 3.13
N ASP A 168 1.15 31.15 3.66
CA ASP A 168 1.15 32.37 2.86
C ASP A 168 2.46 32.51 2.07
N LYS A 169 3.62 32.16 2.66
CA LYS A 169 4.89 32.00 1.94
C LYS A 169 4.79 30.95 0.83
N ALA A 170 4.27 29.76 1.13
CA ALA A 170 4.14 28.68 0.15
C ALA A 170 3.19 29.05 -1.02
N LEU A 171 2.12 29.80 -0.75
CA LEU A 171 1.21 30.33 -1.76
C LEU A 171 1.88 31.41 -2.61
N ALA A 172 2.62 32.35 -2.00
CA ALA A 172 3.38 33.37 -2.72
C ALA A 172 4.46 32.74 -3.63
N GLU A 173 5.16 31.70 -3.16
CA GLU A 173 6.07 30.92 -3.98
C GLU A 173 5.38 30.22 -5.16
N GLN A 174 4.20 29.63 -4.94
CA GLN A 174 3.43 28.99 -6.00
C GLN A 174 2.89 30.01 -7.01
N GLN A 175 2.48 31.20 -6.58
CA GLN A 175 2.10 32.30 -7.46
C GLN A 175 3.30 32.75 -8.30
N ALA A 176 4.45 33.02 -7.70
CA ALA A 176 5.67 33.37 -8.44
C ALA A 176 6.11 32.28 -9.43
N LYS A 177 6.01 30.99 -9.06
CA LYS A 177 6.28 29.85 -9.96
C LYS A 177 5.24 29.77 -11.10
N THR A 178 3.97 30.06 -10.82
CA THR A 178 2.89 30.10 -11.83
C THR A 178 3.08 31.26 -12.79
N GLU A 179 3.40 32.46 -12.31
CA GLU A 179 3.67 33.64 -13.14
C GLU A 179 4.91 33.43 -14.03
N ALA A 180 6.00 32.89 -13.47
CA ALA A 180 7.21 32.57 -14.23
C ALA A 180 7.00 31.45 -15.28
N SER A 181 6.03 30.55 -15.07
CA SER A 181 5.68 29.48 -16.02
C SER A 181 4.50 29.82 -16.95
N ALA A 182 3.72 30.86 -16.65
CA ALA A 182 2.57 31.29 -17.43
C ALA A 182 2.84 31.44 -18.94
N PRO A 183 3.93 32.06 -19.43
CA PRO A 183 4.21 32.12 -20.86
C PRO A 183 4.45 30.73 -21.49
N LYS A 184 5.12 29.82 -20.75
CA LYS A 184 5.34 28.43 -21.21
C LYS A 184 4.03 27.66 -21.24
N VAL A 185 3.20 27.78 -20.21
CA VAL A 185 1.88 27.12 -20.15
C VAL A 185 0.97 27.61 -21.28
N GLN A 186 0.96 28.91 -21.60
CA GLN A 186 0.21 29.45 -22.74
C GLN A 186 0.74 28.95 -24.09
N GLN A 187 2.06 28.80 -24.23
CA GLN A 187 2.65 28.23 -25.44
C GLN A 187 2.31 26.73 -25.58
N ASP A 188 2.50 25.95 -24.52
CA ASP A 188 2.14 24.53 -24.45
C ASP A 188 0.64 24.29 -24.74
N GLN A 189 -0.24 25.21 -24.31
CA GLN A 189 -1.68 25.17 -24.62
C GLN A 189 -1.91 25.37 -26.13
N LYS A 190 -1.33 26.40 -26.73
CA LYS A 190 -1.42 26.66 -28.18
C LYS A 190 -0.87 25.49 -29.00
N ASP A 191 0.27 24.94 -28.61
CA ASP A 191 0.90 23.81 -29.32
C ASP A 191 0.05 22.53 -29.20
N LYS A 192 -0.61 22.29 -28.05
CA LYS A 192 -1.60 21.21 -27.87
C LYS A 192 -2.84 21.43 -28.72
N GLU A 193 -3.38 22.65 -28.76
CA GLU A 193 -4.55 23.01 -29.59
C GLU A 193 -4.25 22.80 -31.08
N LEU A 194 -3.09 23.27 -31.57
CA LEU A 194 -2.63 23.05 -32.94
C LEU A 194 -2.43 21.56 -33.26
N SER A 195 -1.81 20.80 -32.36
CA SER A 195 -1.64 19.34 -32.50
C SER A 195 -2.99 18.62 -32.57
N ASN A 196 -3.94 18.99 -31.71
CA ASN A 196 -5.28 18.41 -31.69
C ASN A 196 -6.08 18.77 -32.95
N ALA A 197 -6.03 20.03 -33.39
CA ALA A 197 -6.68 20.46 -34.63
C ALA A 197 -6.15 19.70 -35.86
N ASN A 198 -4.83 19.46 -35.93
CA ASN A 198 -4.22 18.67 -36.99
C ASN A 198 -4.63 17.19 -36.93
N LYS A 199 -4.64 16.57 -35.74
CA LYS A 199 -5.12 15.19 -35.55
C LYS A 199 -6.59 15.01 -35.92
N VAL A 200 -7.45 15.99 -35.60
CA VAL A 200 -8.88 15.97 -35.97
C VAL A 200 -9.04 16.07 -37.50
N LYS A 201 -8.29 16.96 -38.17
CA LYS A 201 -8.29 17.06 -39.64
C LYS A 201 -7.80 15.78 -40.32
N GLU A 202 -6.71 15.20 -39.83
CA GLU A 202 -6.16 13.94 -40.34
C GLU A 202 -7.12 12.77 -40.12
N GLY A 203 -7.75 12.67 -38.94
CA GLY A 203 -8.78 11.68 -38.62
C GLY A 203 -10.02 11.82 -39.50
N ALA A 204 -10.47 13.05 -39.76
CA ALA A 204 -11.58 13.32 -40.68
C ALA A 204 -11.24 12.90 -42.12
N ALA A 205 -10.04 13.22 -42.61
CA ALA A 205 -9.57 12.81 -43.94
C ALA A 205 -9.45 11.28 -44.08
N LYS A 206 -8.90 10.61 -43.06
CA LYS A 206 -8.82 9.14 -43.00
C LYS A 206 -10.21 8.50 -42.98
N ASN A 207 -11.13 9.02 -42.18
CA ASN A 207 -12.52 8.52 -42.13
C ASN A 207 -13.24 8.73 -43.48
N ALA A 208 -13.04 9.87 -44.15
CA ALA A 208 -13.58 10.09 -45.50
C ALA A 208 -13.01 9.10 -46.53
N ALA A 209 -11.71 8.79 -46.46
CA ALA A 209 -11.07 7.80 -47.32
C ALA A 209 -11.53 6.36 -47.04
N VAL A 210 -11.71 6.00 -45.76
CA VAL A 210 -12.31 4.70 -45.38
C VAL A 210 -13.74 4.61 -45.90
N GLN A 211 -14.56 5.66 -45.73
CA GLN A 211 -15.93 5.68 -46.24
C GLN A 211 -16.01 5.60 -47.77
N SER A 212 -15.12 6.28 -48.51
CA SER A 212 -15.10 6.18 -49.97
C SER A 212 -14.65 4.79 -50.44
N ASN A 213 -13.61 4.21 -49.84
CA ASN A 213 -13.18 2.85 -50.14
C ASN A 213 -14.27 1.81 -49.79
N THR A 214 -14.93 1.96 -48.64
CA THR A 214 -16.07 1.09 -48.25
C THR A 214 -17.23 1.19 -49.24
N LYS A 215 -17.51 2.39 -49.80
CA LYS A 215 -18.52 2.58 -50.85
C LYS A 215 -18.10 1.95 -52.19
N LEU A 216 -16.81 2.01 -52.56
CA LEU A 216 -16.29 1.38 -53.79
C LEU A 216 -16.35 -0.15 -53.73
N HIS A 217 -16.12 -0.74 -52.56
CA HIS A 217 -16.22 -2.19 -52.34
C HIS A 217 -17.57 -2.65 -51.76
N ALA A 218 -18.60 -1.79 -51.78
CA ALA A 218 -19.94 -2.13 -51.37
C ALA A 218 -20.51 -3.26 -52.26
N GLY A 219 -21.09 -4.28 -51.64
CA GLY A 219 -21.55 -5.51 -52.31
C GLY A 219 -20.44 -6.50 -52.72
N GLU A 220 -19.16 -6.11 -52.76
CA GLU A 220 -18.08 -7.07 -53.00
C GLU A 220 -17.85 -7.97 -51.78
N ALA A 221 -18.01 -7.42 -50.57
CA ALA A 221 -18.01 -8.20 -49.33
C ALA A 221 -19.11 -9.27 -49.31
N GLU A 222 -20.33 -8.92 -49.73
CA GLU A 222 -21.47 -9.84 -49.79
C GLU A 222 -21.23 -10.96 -50.80
N LYS A 223 -20.69 -10.64 -51.99
CA LYS A 223 -20.28 -11.65 -52.99
C LYS A 223 -19.23 -12.62 -52.42
N ARG A 224 -18.19 -12.11 -51.75
CA ARG A 224 -17.16 -12.96 -51.12
C ARG A 224 -17.75 -13.87 -50.04
N VAL A 225 -18.73 -13.39 -49.26
CA VAL A 225 -19.44 -14.19 -48.26
C VAL A 225 -20.31 -15.27 -48.92
N SER A 226 -21.07 -14.94 -49.97
CA SER A 226 -21.87 -15.94 -50.71
C SER A 226 -20.99 -16.99 -51.39
N ASP A 227 -19.89 -16.59 -52.02
CA ASP A 227 -18.96 -17.51 -52.68
C ASP A 227 -18.27 -18.45 -51.67
N ASN A 228 -17.91 -17.94 -50.49
CA ASN A 228 -17.38 -18.76 -49.42
C ASN A 228 -18.43 -19.75 -48.87
N ALA A 229 -19.66 -19.29 -48.64
CA ALA A 229 -20.77 -20.15 -48.21
C ALA A 229 -21.05 -21.28 -49.22
N ASN A 230 -21.12 -20.95 -50.51
CA ASN A 230 -21.29 -21.92 -51.61
C ASN A 230 -20.13 -22.92 -51.66
N LYS A 231 -18.88 -22.45 -51.48
CA LYS A 231 -17.69 -23.31 -51.42
C LYS A 231 -17.69 -24.22 -50.19
N LEU A 232 -18.13 -23.74 -49.02
CA LEU A 232 -18.27 -24.57 -47.83
C LEU A 232 -19.37 -25.62 -47.99
N GLN A 233 -20.48 -25.31 -48.66
CA GLN A 233 -21.52 -26.28 -48.99
C GLN A 233 -21.02 -27.36 -49.95
N SER A 234 -20.33 -27.00 -51.03
CA SER A 234 -19.80 -27.98 -51.99
C SER A 234 -18.70 -28.86 -51.38
N ILE A 235 -17.84 -28.31 -50.51
CA ILE A 235 -16.89 -29.10 -49.71
C ILE A 235 -17.64 -30.09 -48.81
N LYS A 236 -18.64 -29.65 -48.04
CA LYS A 236 -19.44 -30.54 -47.17
C LYS A 236 -20.11 -31.68 -47.95
N GLN A 237 -20.66 -31.39 -49.13
CA GLN A 237 -21.27 -32.41 -50.00
C GLN A 237 -20.23 -33.40 -50.54
N ALA A 238 -19.07 -32.92 -51.03
CA ALA A 238 -17.99 -33.78 -51.51
C ALA A 238 -17.37 -34.63 -50.37
N GLU A 239 -17.30 -34.08 -49.17
CA GLU A 239 -16.84 -34.78 -47.97
C GLU A 239 -17.82 -35.86 -47.49
N ALA A 240 -19.13 -35.59 -47.58
CA ALA A 240 -20.17 -36.57 -47.29
C ALA A 240 -20.16 -37.71 -48.32
N ALA A 241 -20.07 -37.39 -49.62
CA ALA A 241 -19.95 -38.40 -50.69
C ALA A 241 -18.71 -39.30 -50.50
N ARG A 242 -17.58 -38.74 -50.09
CA ARG A 242 -16.33 -39.47 -49.79
C ARG A 242 -16.25 -40.00 -48.34
N ALA A 243 -17.31 -39.90 -47.53
CA ALA A 243 -17.25 -40.33 -46.13
C ALA A 243 -17.15 -41.86 -46.00
N SER A 244 -17.95 -42.59 -46.78
CA SER A 244 -17.96 -44.06 -46.84
C SER A 244 -16.63 -44.60 -47.36
N GLU A 245 -16.10 -44.04 -48.44
CA GLU A 245 -14.80 -44.40 -49.02
C GLU A 245 -13.66 -44.16 -48.01
N ARG A 246 -13.62 -43.00 -47.35
CA ARG A 246 -12.64 -42.71 -46.29
C ARG A 246 -12.78 -43.67 -45.10
N ALA A 247 -13.99 -44.09 -44.73
CA ALA A 247 -14.20 -45.10 -43.70
C ALA A 247 -13.70 -46.49 -44.11
N ALA A 248 -13.99 -46.93 -45.34
CA ALA A 248 -13.51 -48.19 -45.89
C ALA A 248 -11.97 -48.23 -45.99
N ASN A 249 -11.34 -47.15 -46.49
CA ASN A 249 -9.89 -47.03 -46.60
C ASN A 249 -9.21 -47.04 -45.21
N ARG A 250 -9.79 -46.37 -44.20
CA ARG A 250 -9.31 -46.46 -42.81
C ARG A 250 -9.42 -47.89 -42.25
N ALA A 251 -10.56 -48.56 -42.46
CA ALA A 251 -10.76 -49.94 -42.01
C ALA A 251 -9.77 -50.92 -42.68
N ALA A 252 -9.52 -50.75 -43.98
CA ALA A 252 -8.53 -51.54 -44.73
C ALA A 252 -7.10 -51.29 -44.22
N PHE A 253 -6.73 -50.05 -43.93
CA PHE A 253 -5.43 -49.71 -43.36
C PHE A 253 -5.23 -50.32 -41.96
N ILE A 254 -6.24 -50.23 -41.09
CA ILE A 254 -6.21 -50.83 -39.74
C ILE A 254 -6.03 -52.35 -39.82
N LYS A 255 -6.80 -53.04 -40.69
CA LYS A 255 -6.63 -54.49 -40.93
C LYS A 255 -5.22 -54.82 -41.42
N LYS A 256 -4.70 -54.10 -42.41
CA LYS A 256 -3.33 -54.28 -42.93
C LYS A 256 -2.27 -54.07 -41.84
N GLY A 257 -2.47 -53.13 -40.93
CA GLY A 257 -1.63 -52.92 -39.75
C GLY A 257 -1.66 -54.10 -38.76
N GLN A 258 -2.86 -54.62 -38.46
CA GLN A 258 -3.04 -55.82 -37.63
C GLN A 258 -2.38 -57.06 -38.25
N ASP A 259 -2.57 -57.28 -39.56
CA ASP A 259 -1.97 -58.38 -40.32
C ASP A 259 -0.43 -58.29 -40.34
N ALA A 260 0.12 -57.09 -40.52
CA ALA A 260 1.55 -56.85 -40.49
C ALA A 260 2.14 -57.14 -39.09
N ALA A 261 1.48 -56.65 -38.03
CA ALA A 261 1.89 -56.92 -36.65
C ALA A 261 1.80 -58.42 -36.30
N ALA A 262 0.76 -59.13 -36.75
CA ALA A 262 0.64 -60.57 -36.58
C ALA A 262 1.76 -61.34 -37.31
N ARG A 263 2.06 -60.97 -38.57
CA ARG A 263 3.18 -61.54 -39.33
C ARG A 263 4.53 -61.29 -38.65
N GLN A 264 4.77 -60.09 -38.12
CA GLN A 264 5.99 -59.78 -37.37
C GLN A 264 6.12 -60.65 -36.11
N LYS A 265 5.03 -60.85 -35.34
CA LYS A 265 5.02 -61.76 -34.19
C LYS A 265 5.35 -63.20 -34.59
N VAL A 266 4.77 -63.71 -35.67
CA VAL A 266 5.05 -65.08 -36.18
C VAL A 266 6.50 -65.21 -36.66
N VAL A 267 7.06 -64.21 -37.35
CA VAL A 267 8.46 -64.22 -37.80
C VAL A 267 9.42 -64.14 -36.61
N ALA A 268 9.12 -63.32 -35.60
CA ALA A 268 9.90 -63.23 -34.37
C ALA A 268 9.88 -64.56 -33.59
N ALA A 269 8.71 -65.19 -33.44
CA ALA A 269 8.56 -66.50 -32.82
C ALA A 269 9.35 -67.58 -33.58
N LYS A 270 9.23 -67.68 -34.91
CA LYS A 270 10.00 -68.63 -35.72
C LYS A 270 11.50 -68.38 -35.69
N LYS A 271 11.96 -67.12 -35.61
CA LYS A 271 13.38 -66.79 -35.41
C LYS A 271 13.87 -67.22 -34.01
N ALA A 272 13.09 -66.95 -32.96
CA ALA A 272 13.42 -67.35 -31.59
C ALA A 272 13.43 -68.88 -31.43
N GLU A 273 12.49 -69.59 -32.06
CA GLU A 273 12.45 -71.05 -32.08
C GLU A 273 13.66 -71.64 -32.82
N LYS A 274 13.98 -71.15 -34.03
CA LYS A 274 15.20 -71.56 -34.74
C LYS A 274 16.47 -71.26 -33.94
N ALA A 275 16.53 -70.12 -33.23
CA ALA A 275 17.66 -69.80 -32.36
C ALA A 275 17.77 -70.78 -31.18
N ARG A 276 16.65 -71.16 -30.54
CA ARG A 276 16.61 -72.20 -29.50
C ARG A 276 17.03 -73.56 -30.03
N GLN A 277 16.55 -73.96 -31.21
CA GLN A 277 16.96 -75.22 -31.86
C GLN A 277 18.45 -75.23 -32.21
N LEU A 278 19.01 -74.11 -32.70
CA LEU A 278 20.44 -73.98 -32.98
C LEU A 278 21.28 -73.96 -31.70
N ALA A 279 20.80 -73.31 -30.62
CA ALA A 279 21.46 -73.32 -29.31
C ALA A 279 21.46 -74.74 -28.71
N ALA A 280 20.33 -75.46 -28.76
CA ALA A 280 20.23 -76.85 -28.32
C ALA A 280 21.14 -77.78 -29.15
N LYS A 281 21.19 -77.62 -30.48
CA LYS A 281 22.12 -78.38 -31.33
C LYS A 281 23.59 -78.08 -31.01
N LYS A 282 23.96 -76.82 -30.80
CA LYS A 282 25.33 -76.44 -30.37
C LYS A 282 25.67 -76.97 -28.97
N ALA A 283 24.73 -76.96 -28.04
CA ALA A 283 24.90 -77.53 -26.70
C ALA A 283 25.02 -79.06 -26.73
N ALA A 284 24.35 -79.72 -27.67
CA ALA A 284 24.48 -81.17 -27.90
C ALA A 284 25.74 -81.57 -28.69
N SER A 285 26.53 -80.61 -29.21
CA SER A 285 27.69 -80.86 -30.08
C SER A 285 28.99 -80.20 -29.60
N ALA A 286 29.12 -79.92 -28.29
CA ALA A 286 30.28 -79.23 -27.72
C ALA A 286 30.87 -80.02 -26.53
N PRO A 287 31.99 -80.73 -26.70
CA PRO A 287 32.76 -81.25 -25.58
C PRO A 287 33.54 -80.15 -24.85
N VAL A 288 33.78 -80.43 -23.56
CA VAL A 288 34.52 -79.68 -22.54
C VAL A 288 35.90 -79.15 -23.01
N VAL A 289 36.29 -77.94 -22.57
CA VAL A 289 37.61 -77.57 -21.96
C VAL A 289 37.66 -76.08 -21.55
N THR A 290 38.19 -75.82 -20.35
CA THR A 290 38.49 -74.53 -19.66
C THR A 290 40.01 -74.21 -19.73
N PRO A 291 40.61 -73.12 -19.15
CA PRO A 291 40.12 -71.80 -18.70
C PRO A 291 41.05 -70.55 -19.01
N LEU A 292 40.51 -69.30 -18.89
CA LEU A 292 41.11 -68.01 -18.40
C LEU A 292 42.50 -67.45 -18.92
N PRO A 293 42.91 -66.17 -18.64
CA PRO A 293 42.25 -64.85 -18.80
C PRO A 293 43.23 -63.71 -19.31
N LYS A 294 42.83 -62.41 -19.21
CA LYS A 294 43.57 -61.09 -19.37
C LYS A 294 43.40 -60.32 -20.70
N THR A 295 43.44 -58.96 -20.83
CA THR A 295 43.02 -57.77 -20.01
C THR A 295 43.05 -56.48 -20.92
N VAL A 296 42.31 -55.40 -20.60
CA VAL A 296 42.38 -53.96 -21.12
C VAL A 296 41.96 -53.80 -22.63
N ILE A 297 41.33 -52.74 -23.19
CA ILE A 297 41.42 -51.25 -23.13
C ILE A 297 40.06 -50.55 -23.51
N VAL A 298 39.82 -49.29 -23.08
CA VAL A 298 38.58 -48.48 -23.29
C VAL A 298 38.90 -47.00 -23.63
N PRO A 299 38.36 -46.41 -24.74
CA PRO A 299 37.34 -45.32 -24.71
C PRO A 299 36.07 -45.67 -25.54
N SER A 300 34.95 -44.91 -25.68
CA SER A 300 34.49 -43.51 -25.45
C SER A 300 34.63 -42.53 -26.66
N PRO A 301 33.78 -41.49 -26.89
CA PRO A 301 32.41 -41.18 -26.43
C PRO A 301 31.39 -40.73 -27.54
N SER A 302 30.16 -40.41 -27.08
CA SER A 302 28.99 -39.64 -27.58
C SER A 302 29.20 -38.39 -28.50
N PRO A 303 28.20 -37.51 -28.82
CA PRO A 303 26.74 -37.51 -28.55
C PRO A 303 25.82 -37.08 -29.75
N SER A 304 24.49 -37.14 -29.58
CA SER A 304 23.57 -35.97 -29.71
C SER A 304 22.08 -36.35 -29.84
N THR A 305 21.24 -35.73 -29.01
CA THR A 305 19.78 -35.69 -29.11
C THR A 305 19.33 -34.30 -29.58
N PRO A 306 18.15 -34.21 -30.22
CA PRO A 306 17.32 -33.02 -30.01
C PRO A 306 15.84 -33.35 -29.69
N SER A 307 15.41 -32.82 -28.54
CA SER A 307 14.19 -32.03 -28.28
C SER A 307 12.94 -32.19 -29.16
N GLY A 308 11.77 -32.31 -28.53
CA GLY A 308 10.48 -32.21 -29.25
C GLY A 308 9.20 -32.39 -28.43
N THR A 309 9.08 -31.81 -27.22
CA THR A 309 7.83 -31.86 -26.43
C THR A 309 6.97 -30.63 -26.73
N THR A 310 5.88 -30.80 -27.48
CA THR A 310 4.91 -29.74 -27.76
C THR A 310 3.62 -29.97 -26.97
N SER A 311 3.31 -29.10 -26.00
CA SER A 311 2.02 -29.12 -25.30
C SER A 311 0.93 -28.47 -26.14
N VAL A 312 -0.23 -29.11 -26.20
CA VAL A 312 -1.44 -28.58 -26.86
C VAL A 312 -2.35 -27.98 -25.77
N PRO A 313 -2.83 -26.73 -25.90
CA PRO A 313 -3.84 -26.19 -24.99
C PRO A 313 -5.21 -26.81 -25.28
N ALA A 314 -5.90 -27.24 -24.23
CA ALA A 314 -7.27 -27.72 -24.33
C ALA A 314 -8.25 -26.55 -24.44
N ALA A 315 -9.08 -26.55 -25.48
CA ALA A 315 -10.32 -25.78 -25.51
C ALA A 315 -11.45 -26.60 -24.89
N GLN A 316 -12.34 -25.96 -24.14
CA GLN A 316 -13.65 -26.48 -23.78
C GLN A 316 -14.75 -25.53 -24.31
N PRO A 317 -15.94 -26.06 -24.63
CA PRO A 317 -17.10 -25.26 -25.05
C PRO A 317 -17.75 -24.51 -23.88
#